data_AF-A0A662EKZ1-F1
#
_entry.id   AF-A0A662EKZ1-F1
#
_cell.length_a   1.000
_cell.length_b   1.000
_cell.length_c   1.000
_cell.angle_alpha   90.00
_cell.angle_beta   90.00
_cell.angle_gamma   90.00
#
_symmetry.space_group_name_H-M   'P 1'
#
loop_
_entity.id
_entity.type
_entity.pdbx_description
1 polymer ?
#
loop_
_entity_poly.entity_id
_entity_poly.type
_entity_poly.pdbx_seq_one_letter_code
_entity_poly.pdbx_strand_id
1 'polypeptide(L)'
;MIITRTPFRVSFLGGGTDLPVVYRQIGGAVLSTTIDKYMYVAVNRRFEETIRVAYTRTEIVKSPEELRHDIVREALRTVGIRKQIEVVTIADVPAGT
;
A
#
# COMPACT_ATOMS: atom_id res chain seq x y z
N MET A 1 -4.92 10.96 -14.36
CA MET A 1 -4.94 9.60 -13.80
C MET A 1 -3.56 8.97 -13.94
N ILE A 2 -3.01 8.46 -12.84
CA ILE A 2 -1.74 7.72 -12.80
C ILE A 2 -2.07 6.32 -12.25
N ILE A 3 -1.55 5.27 -12.89
CA ILE A 3 -1.73 3.90 -12.46
C ILE A 3 -0.37 3.26 -12.29
N THR A 4 -0.17 2.57 -11.17
CA THR A 4 1.03 1.79 -10.89
C THR A 4 0.62 0.34 -10.60
N ARG A 5 1.54 -0.59 -10.88
CA ARG A 5 1.43 -1.98 -10.42
C ARG A 5 2.72 -2.42 -9.73
N THR A 6 2.58 -3.19 -8.68
CA THR A 6 3.70 -3.79 -7.94
C THR A 6 3.49 -5.30 -7.87
N PRO A 7 4.46 -6.12 -8.29
CA PRO A 7 4.31 -7.57 -8.21
C PRO A 7 4.35 -8.05 -6.76
N PHE A 8 3.52 -9.05 -6.44
CA PHE A 8 3.64 -9.81 -5.21
C PHE A 8 4.85 -10.74 -5.27
N ARG A 9 5.25 -11.27 -4.11
CA ARG A 9 6.41 -12.16 -3.97
C ARG A 9 6.06 -13.41 -3.20
N VAL A 10 6.77 -14.49 -3.51
CA VAL A 10 6.80 -15.74 -2.71
C VAL A 10 8.17 -15.85 -2.06
N SER A 11 8.17 -16.18 -0.77
CA SER A 11 9.39 -16.42 0.01
C SER A 11 9.74 -17.91 -0.02
N PHE A 12 10.96 -18.24 -0.41
CA PHE A 12 11.45 -19.63 -0.42
C PHE A 12 12.25 -19.96 0.83
N LEU A 13 13.18 -19.09 1.24
CA LEU A 13 14.08 -19.33 2.37
C LEU A 13 14.34 -18.05 3.17
N GLY A 14 14.65 -18.23 4.46
CA GLY A 14 15.13 -17.16 5.33
C GLY A 14 14.07 -16.20 5.86
N GLY A 15 12.77 -16.46 5.62
CA GLY A 15 11.69 -15.64 6.16
C GLY A 15 11.76 -15.54 7.68
N GLY A 16 11.67 -14.32 8.21
CA GLY A 16 11.83 -14.05 9.65
C GLY A 16 13.25 -13.65 10.03
N THR A 17 14.27 -14.00 9.24
CA THR A 17 15.64 -13.51 9.48
C THR A 17 15.80 -12.02 9.18
N ASP A 18 14.86 -11.45 8.42
CA ASP A 18 14.74 -10.02 8.12
C ASP A 18 14.14 -9.19 9.29
N LEU A 19 13.73 -9.84 10.39
CA LEU A 19 13.27 -9.14 11.59
C LEU A 19 14.44 -8.54 12.38
N PRO A 20 14.31 -7.31 12.91
CA PRO A 20 15.36 -6.65 13.69
C PRO A 20 15.89 -7.43 14.89
N VAL A 21 15.06 -8.27 15.51
CA VAL A 21 15.46 -9.12 16.64
C VAL A 21 16.46 -10.21 16.22
N VAL A 22 16.45 -10.62 14.95
CA VAL A 22 17.34 -11.66 14.40
C VAL A 22 18.56 -11.03 13.73
N TYR A 23 18.36 -10.20 12.69
CA TYR A 23 19.49 -9.76 11.86
C TYR A 23 20.50 -8.90 12.61
N ARG A 24 20.10 -8.20 13.69
CA ARG A 24 21.02 -7.38 14.50
C ARG A 24 21.97 -8.21 15.36
N GLN A 25 21.66 -9.49 15.60
CA GLN A 25 22.49 -10.37 16.43
C GLN A 25 23.44 -11.23 15.59
N ILE A 26 22.92 -11.85 14.52
CA ILE A 26 23.63 -12.89 13.76
C ILE A 26 23.62 -12.67 12.24
N GLY A 27 23.10 -11.53 11.76
CA GLY A 27 22.85 -11.29 10.34
C GLY A 27 21.56 -11.94 9.83
N GLY A 28 21.13 -11.57 8.63
CA GLY A 28 19.89 -12.07 8.03
C GLY A 28 20.00 -12.12 6.50
N ALA A 29 19.32 -13.09 5.89
CA ALA A 29 19.29 -13.28 4.45
C ALA A 29 17.98 -13.95 4.05
N VAL A 30 17.34 -13.44 3.00
CA VAL A 30 16.09 -13.99 2.44
C VAL A 30 16.29 -14.36 0.98
N LEU A 31 15.64 -15.43 0.55
CA LEU A 31 15.52 -15.79 -0.86
C LEU A 31 14.04 -15.77 -1.24
N SER A 32 13.66 -14.84 -2.11
CA SER A 32 12.29 -14.67 -2.59
C SER A 32 12.27 -14.25 -4.05
N THR A 33 11.17 -14.50 -4.75
CA THR A 33 10.96 -14.03 -6.12
C THR A 33 9.58 -13.43 -6.27
N THR A 34 9.43 -12.54 -7.24
CA THR A 34 8.13 -12.02 -7.66
C THR A 34 7.35 -13.05 -8.46
N ILE A 35 6.02 -12.99 -8.39
CA ILE A 35 5.11 -13.83 -9.17
C ILE A 35 4.25 -12.98 -10.11
N ASP A 36 3.50 -13.62 -11.00
CA ASP A 36 2.58 -13.00 -11.96
C ASP A 36 1.25 -12.53 -11.33
N LYS A 37 1.33 -12.00 -10.11
CA LYS A 37 0.22 -11.43 -9.35
C LYS A 37 0.61 -10.03 -8.88
N TYR A 38 -0.32 -9.09 -8.87
CA TYR A 38 -0.01 -7.68 -8.69
C TYR A 38 -1.00 -6.96 -7.76
N MET A 39 -0.46 -5.95 -7.06
CA MET A 39 -1.22 -4.86 -6.44
C MET A 39 -1.22 -3.67 -7.40
N TYR A 40 -2.40 -3.17 -7.72
CA TYR A 40 -2.62 -1.99 -8.55
C TYR A 40 -3.06 -0.83 -7.67
N VAL A 41 -2.46 0.34 -7.90
CA VAL A 41 -2.87 1.59 -7.27
C VAL A 41 -3.12 2.61 -8.37
N ALA A 42 -4.36 3.05 -8.49
CA ALA A 42 -4.78 4.12 -9.39
C ALA A 42 -5.05 5.39 -8.58
N VAL A 43 -4.46 6.49 -9.01
CA VAL A 43 -4.62 7.81 -8.40
C VAL A 43 -5.13 8.79 -9.44
N ASN A 44 -6.16 9.56 -9.08
CA ASN A 44 -6.66 10.63 -9.93
C ASN A 44 -6.98 11.89 -9.12
N ARG A 45 -6.90 13.04 -9.77
CA ARG A 45 -7.43 14.26 -9.18
C ARG A 45 -8.95 14.17 -9.18
N ARG A 46 -9.56 14.46 -8.04
CA ARG A 46 -11.00 14.47 -7.85
C ARG A 46 -11.56 15.87 -8.10
N PHE A 47 -12.80 15.97 -8.60
CA PHE A 47 -13.47 17.26 -8.78
C PHE A 47 -13.91 17.87 -7.45
N GLU A 48 -14.49 17.08 -6.56
CA GLU A 48 -14.88 17.55 -5.24
C GLU A 48 -13.66 17.79 -4.35
N GLU A 49 -13.76 18.74 -3.42
CA GLU A 49 -12.74 19.05 -2.40
C GLU A 49 -12.60 17.98 -1.30
N THR A 50 -12.85 16.72 -1.63
CA THR A 50 -12.78 15.58 -0.72
C THR A 50 -11.71 14.60 -1.16
N ILE A 51 -11.34 13.69 -0.26
CA ILE A 51 -10.49 12.55 -0.53
C ILE A 51 -11.39 11.33 -0.68
N ARG A 52 -11.18 10.54 -1.74
CA ARG A 52 -11.81 9.23 -1.90
C ARG A 52 -10.76 8.14 -1.83
N VAL A 53 -10.96 7.14 -0.98
CA VAL A 53 -10.11 5.94 -0.95
C VAL A 53 -11.01 4.72 -1.13
N ALA A 54 -10.81 3.98 -2.23
CA ALA A 54 -11.55 2.77 -2.53
C ALA A 54 -10.63 1.55 -2.48
N TYR A 55 -10.99 0.61 -1.62
CA TYR A 55 -10.34 -0.68 -1.39
C TYR A 55 -11.46 -1.68 -1.06
N THR A 56 -11.25 -2.61 -0.10
CA THR A 56 -12.35 -3.44 0.43
C THR A 56 -13.51 -2.64 1.02
N ARG A 57 -13.29 -1.34 1.30
CA ARG A 57 -14.31 -0.36 1.67
C ARG A 57 -14.11 0.92 0.85
N THR A 58 -15.12 1.77 0.80
CA THR A 58 -14.99 3.11 0.23
C THR A 58 -15.09 4.14 1.34
N GLU A 59 -14.07 4.98 1.44
CA GLU A 59 -14.02 6.13 2.34
C GLU A 59 -14.10 7.41 1.52
N ILE A 60 -14.94 8.35 1.95
CA ILE A 60 -14.99 9.72 1.42
C ILE A 60 -14.90 10.66 2.60
N VAL A 61 -13.79 11.39 2.69
CA VAL A 61 -13.47 12.23 3.85
C VAL A 61 -12.99 13.62 3.42
N LYS A 62 -12.98 14.59 4.34
CA LYS A 62 -12.57 15.97 4.03
C LYS A 62 -11.07 16.22 4.22
N SER A 63 -10.42 15.40 5.04
CA SER A 63 -9.01 15.54 5.39
C SER A 63 -8.33 14.17 5.53
N PRO A 64 -7.00 14.06 5.35
CA PRO A 64 -6.29 12.79 5.55
C PRO A 64 -6.48 12.23 6.97
N GLU A 65 -6.60 13.10 7.98
CA GLU A 65 -6.78 12.74 9.40
C GLU A 65 -8.01 11.87 9.66
N GLU A 66 -9.06 12.00 8.84
CA GLU A 66 -10.31 11.25 8.94
C GLU A 66 -10.23 9.87 8.29
N LEU A 67 -9.18 9.58 7.50
CA LEU A 67 -9.02 8.29 6.83
C LEU A 67 -8.71 7.19 7.86
N ARG A 68 -9.46 6.10 7.78
CA ARG A 68 -9.15 4.84 8.48
C ARG A 68 -8.07 4.04 7.78
N HIS A 69 -7.90 4.19 6.46
CA HIS A 69 -6.83 3.53 5.73
C HIS A 69 -5.46 4.14 6.05
N ASP A 70 -4.72 3.54 6.98
CA ASP A 70 -3.46 4.06 7.52
C ASP A 70 -2.39 4.34 6.46
N ILE A 71 -2.13 3.38 5.55
CA ILE A 71 -1.07 3.53 4.53
C ILE A 71 -1.36 4.70 3.59
N VAL A 72 -2.60 4.80 3.08
CA VAL A 72 -2.99 5.90 2.19
C VAL A 72 -2.95 7.23 2.95
N ARG A 73 -3.41 7.28 4.20
CA ARG A 73 -3.33 8.48 5.04
C ARG A 73 -1.89 8.98 5.18
N GLU A 74 -0.96 8.12 5.58
CA GLU A 74 0.43 8.52 5.77
C GLU A 74 1.13 8.83 4.44
N ALA A 75 0.78 8.15 3.35
CA ALA A 75 1.27 8.48 2.02
C ALA A 75 0.85 9.91 1.62
N LEU A 76 -0.44 10.25 1.78
CA LEU A 76 -0.96 11.59 1.48
C LEU A 76 -0.29 12.68 2.34
N ARG A 77 -0.05 12.40 3.63
CA ARG A 77 0.70 13.29 4.53
C ARG A 77 2.13 13.50 4.06
N THR A 78 2.82 12.43 3.69
CA THR A 78 4.22 12.46 3.24
C THR A 78 4.38 13.33 1.99
N VAL A 79 3.43 13.27 1.06
CA VAL A 79 3.46 14.08 -0.18
C VAL A 79 2.75 15.43 -0.06
N GLY A 80 2.18 15.76 1.11
CA GLY A 80 1.51 17.03 1.37
C GLY A 80 0.16 17.22 0.67
N ILE A 81 -0.49 16.15 0.19
CA ILE A 81 -1.81 16.25 -0.47
C ILE A 81 -2.92 16.18 0.57
N ARG A 82 -3.75 17.22 0.64
CA ARG A 82 -4.81 17.34 1.66
C ARG A 82 -6.24 17.16 1.18
N LYS A 83 -6.51 17.27 -0.12
CA LYS A 83 -7.86 17.17 -0.71
C LYS A 83 -7.81 16.92 -2.21
N GLN A 84 -8.98 16.75 -2.83
CA GLN A 84 -9.15 16.59 -4.28
C GLN A 84 -8.38 15.41 -4.89
N ILE A 85 -8.37 14.28 -4.18
CA ILE A 85 -7.67 13.08 -4.65
C ILE A 85 -8.55 11.85 -4.49
N GLU A 86 -8.50 10.99 -5.49
CA GLU A 86 -9.09 9.67 -5.48
C GLU A 86 -7.98 8.63 -5.61
N VAL A 87 -7.99 7.66 -4.69
CA VAL A 87 -7.07 6.53 -4.65
C VAL A 87 -7.90 5.25 -4.71
N VAL A 88 -7.60 4.38 -5.66
CA VAL A 88 -8.23 3.07 -5.80
C VAL A 88 -7.16 2.00 -5.74
N THR A 89 -7.36 0.99 -4.91
CA THR A 89 -6.46 -0.15 -4.76
C THR A 89 -7.17 -1.43 -5.20
N ILE A 90 -6.50 -2.26 -5.99
CA ILE A 90 -7.02 -3.52 -6.53
C ILE A 90 -5.89 -4.55 -6.45
N ALA A 91 -6.15 -5.74 -5.92
CA ALA A 91 -5.15 -6.78 -5.74
C ALA A 91 -5.60 -8.12 -6.34
N ASP A 92 -4.66 -8.85 -6.93
CA ASP A 92 -4.91 -10.21 -7.44
C ASP A 92 -5.00 -11.27 -6.31
N VAL A 93 -4.56 -10.94 -5.09
CA VAL A 93 -4.63 -11.82 -3.90
C VAL A 93 -5.23 -11.08 -2.70
N PRO A 94 -5.96 -11.77 -1.81
CA PRO A 94 -6.51 -11.18 -0.60
C PRO A 94 -5.42 -10.96 0.47
N ALA A 95 -5.73 -10.12 1.46
CA ALA A 95 -4.86 -9.91 2.62
C ALA A 95 -4.65 -11.22 3.41
N GLY A 96 -3.44 -11.43 3.93
CA GLY A 96 -3.09 -12.61 4.71
C GLY A 96 -2.70 -13.84 3.90
N THR A 97 -2.42 -13.67 2.60
CA THR A 97 -1.87 -14.70 1.70
C THR A 97 -0.36 -14.79 1.80
#